data_AF-D5VGB4-F1
#
_entry.id   AF-D5VGB4-F1
#
_cell.length_a   1.000
_cell.length_b   1.000
_cell.length_c   1.000
_cell.angle_alpha   90.00
_cell.angle_beta   90.00
_cell.angle_gamma   90.00
#
_symmetry.space_group_name_H-M   'P 1'
#
loop_
_entity.id
_entity.type
_entity.pdbx_description
1 polymer ?
#
loop_
_entity_poly.entity_id
_entity_poly.type
_entity_poly.pdbx_seq_one_letter_code
_entity_poly.pdbx_strand_id
1 'polypeptide(L)'
;MHASRSRAKIALLPDLCFSGDLPTRLDDGQAQARARALRRIARGNARPASRAQIGEVARWQGVSLKALHNLEERGITESERGLNGVRFYSPDQQVRIEAALALRELGGSAQDIREFLDLLPQGRLQAIAYLSEFLRRRLTAVEARAQILNEALALVEADRVI
;
A
#
# COMPACT_ATOMS: atom_id res chain seq x y z
N MET A 1 11.00 43.05 -21.55
CA MET A 1 10.15 41.92 -21.97
C MET A 1 10.57 40.68 -21.19
N HIS A 2 9.98 40.42 -20.02
CA HIS A 2 10.26 39.21 -19.26
C HIS A 2 9.36 38.08 -19.76
N ALA A 3 9.92 37.20 -20.59
CA ALA A 3 9.24 35.99 -21.05
C ALA A 3 9.19 34.99 -19.88
N SER A 4 8.00 34.89 -19.31
CA SER A 4 7.54 33.89 -18.35
C SER A 4 7.90 32.48 -18.83
N ARG A 5 8.95 31.88 -18.28
CA ARG A 5 9.19 30.44 -18.42
C ARG A 5 8.31 29.73 -17.39
N SER A 6 7.15 29.31 -17.90
CA SER A 6 6.21 28.36 -17.32
C SER A 6 6.94 27.31 -16.47
N ARG A 7 6.85 27.44 -15.14
CA ARG A 7 7.15 26.34 -14.22
C ARG A 7 6.13 25.26 -14.51
N ALA A 8 6.54 24.27 -15.29
CA ALA A 8 5.82 23.00 -15.38
C ALA A 8 5.54 22.56 -13.95
N LYS A 9 4.25 22.49 -13.61
CA LYS A 9 3.77 21.95 -12.34
C LYS A 9 4.39 20.57 -12.20
N ILE A 10 5.45 20.49 -11.39
CA ILE A 10 5.87 19.25 -10.77
C ILE A 10 4.59 18.73 -10.13
N ALA A 11 4.03 17.67 -10.69
CA ALA A 11 2.95 16.93 -10.06
C ALA A 11 3.54 16.33 -8.79
N LEU A 12 3.62 17.15 -7.74
CA LEU A 12 3.80 16.73 -6.37
C LEU A 12 2.63 15.79 -6.08
N LEU A 13 2.96 14.50 -6.12
CA LEU A 13 2.25 13.36 -5.57
C LEU A 13 1.07 13.77 -4.67
N PRO A 14 -0.19 13.73 -5.14
CA PRO A 14 -1.29 13.63 -4.22
C PRO A 14 -1.27 12.21 -3.65
N ASP A 15 -1.39 12.10 -2.33
CA ASP A 15 -1.68 10.90 -1.53
C ASP A 15 -0.55 10.13 -0.81
N LEU A 16 0.67 10.67 -0.69
CA LEU A 16 1.69 10.08 0.20
C LEU A 16 1.70 10.62 1.64
N CYS A 17 0.72 11.43 2.05
CA CYS A 17 0.61 11.86 3.45
C CYS A 17 -0.18 10.84 4.29
N PHE A 18 0.48 9.75 4.64
CA PHE A 18 0.27 9.07 5.92
C PHE A 18 1.52 9.30 6.76
N SER A 19 1.52 10.35 7.57
CA SER A 19 2.60 10.62 8.50
C SER A 19 2.68 9.51 9.55
N GLY A 20 3.85 8.89 9.64
CA GLY A 20 4.25 8.00 10.74
C GLY A 20 4.24 6.52 10.38
N ASP A 21 5.45 5.95 10.27
CA ASP A 21 5.76 4.54 10.54
C ASP A 21 5.55 3.47 9.45
N LEU A 22 5.54 3.80 8.15
CA LEU A 22 5.88 2.78 7.14
C LEU A 22 7.39 2.83 6.84
N PRO A 23 8.12 1.71 6.92
CA PRO A 23 9.55 1.70 6.64
C PRO A 23 9.78 2.18 5.21
N THR A 24 10.57 3.26 5.08
CA THR A 24 11.13 3.72 3.80
C THR A 24 12.06 2.67 3.17
N ARG A 25 12.40 1.60 3.90
CA ARG A 25 13.03 0.38 3.38
C ARG A 25 11.97 -0.67 3.11
N LEU A 26 11.58 -0.81 1.85
CA LEU A 26 11.20 -2.12 1.34
C LEU A 26 12.48 -2.95 1.30
N ASP A 27 12.82 -3.67 2.37
CA ASP A 27 13.78 -4.75 2.20
C ASP A 27 13.15 -5.81 1.29
N ASP A 28 13.97 -6.46 0.46
CA ASP A 28 13.50 -7.42 -0.55
C ASP A 28 12.63 -8.54 0.08
N GLY A 29 12.88 -8.86 1.35
CA GLY A 29 12.16 -9.85 2.12
C GLY A 29 10.72 -9.44 2.42
N GLN A 30 10.49 -8.22 2.91
CA GLN A 30 9.16 -7.69 3.24
C GLN A 30 8.33 -7.47 1.97
N ALA A 31 8.91 -6.90 0.92
CA ALA A 31 8.19 -6.70 -0.34
C ALA A 31 7.71 -8.03 -0.93
N GLN A 32 8.57 -9.06 -0.95
CA GLN A 32 8.20 -10.40 -1.38
C GLN A 32 7.16 -11.04 -0.46
N ALA A 33 7.26 -10.85 0.86
CA ALA A 33 6.28 -11.36 1.82
C ALA A 33 4.88 -10.75 1.58
N ARG A 34 4.78 -9.44 1.34
CA ARG A 34 3.53 -8.76 1.03
C ARG A 34 2.94 -9.20 -0.31
N ALA A 35 3.76 -9.33 -1.36
CA ALA A 35 3.32 -9.87 -2.64
C ALA A 35 2.80 -11.32 -2.50
N ARG A 36 3.46 -12.15 -1.69
CA ARG A 36 3.00 -13.52 -1.36
C ARG A 36 1.67 -13.50 -0.61
N ALA A 37 1.48 -12.58 0.33
CA ALA A 37 0.22 -12.39 1.04
C ALA A 37 -0.93 -12.01 0.08
N LEU A 38 -0.71 -11.01 -0.79
CA LEU A 38 -1.71 -10.60 -1.79
C LEU A 38 -2.07 -11.74 -2.75
N ARG A 39 -1.08 -12.48 -3.24
CA ARG A 39 -1.30 -13.67 -4.09
C ARG A 39 -2.11 -14.75 -3.35
N ARG A 40 -1.87 -14.94 -2.06
CA ARG A 40 -2.63 -15.89 -1.23
C ARG A 40 -4.07 -15.45 -1.04
N ILE A 41 -4.29 -14.17 -0.73
CA ILE A 41 -5.62 -13.57 -0.55
C ILE A 41 -6.41 -13.64 -1.86
N ALA A 42 -5.81 -13.26 -2.98
CA ALA A 42 -6.42 -13.37 -4.31
C ALA A 42 -6.79 -14.82 -4.68
N ARG A 43 -6.11 -15.81 -4.10
CA ARG A 43 -6.44 -17.23 -4.28
C ARG A 43 -7.62 -17.71 -3.45
N GLY A 44 -8.14 -16.91 -2.52
CA GLY A 44 -9.17 -17.32 -1.55
C GLY A 44 -8.61 -18.12 -0.38
N ASN A 45 -7.28 -18.20 -0.23
CA ASN A 45 -6.63 -18.95 0.85
C ASN A 45 -6.38 -18.05 2.08
N ALA A 46 -7.39 -17.28 2.46
CA ALA A 46 -7.29 -16.33 3.56
C ALA A 46 -7.18 -17.06 4.90
N ARG A 47 -6.37 -16.52 5.82
CA ARG A 47 -5.91 -17.22 7.04
C ARG A 47 -6.71 -17.00 8.34
N PRO A 48 -7.56 -15.98 8.53
CA PRO A 48 -8.16 -15.80 9.84
C PRO A 48 -9.30 -16.78 10.06
N ALA A 49 -9.15 -17.67 11.04
CA ALA A 49 -10.17 -18.66 11.40
C ALA A 49 -11.19 -18.12 12.41
N SER A 50 -10.89 -17.01 13.10
CA SER A 50 -11.72 -16.44 14.16
C SER A 50 -11.66 -14.90 14.18
N ARG A 51 -12.69 -14.28 14.76
CA ARG A 51 -12.68 -12.85 15.07
C ARG A 51 -11.56 -12.53 16.06
N ALA A 52 -10.95 -11.36 15.93
CA ALA A 52 -9.83 -10.94 16.77
C ALA A 52 -9.98 -9.49 17.23
N GLN A 53 -9.43 -9.15 18.39
CA GLN A 53 -9.46 -7.79 18.90
C GLN A 53 -8.52 -6.87 18.14
N ILE A 54 -8.83 -5.57 18.10
CA ILE A 54 -7.98 -4.55 17.46
C ILE A 54 -6.51 -4.63 17.89
N GLY A 55 -6.24 -4.89 19.17
CA GLY A 55 -4.87 -5.01 19.69
C GLY A 55 -4.13 -6.26 19.20
N GLU A 56 -4.84 -7.36 18.98
CA GLU A 56 -4.25 -8.59 18.42
C GLU A 56 -3.95 -8.41 16.94
N VAL A 57 -4.90 -7.86 16.19
CA VAL A 57 -4.72 -7.58 14.76
C VAL A 57 -3.56 -6.60 14.52
N ALA A 58 -3.47 -5.54 15.33
CA ALA A 58 -2.35 -4.59 15.27
C ALA A 58 -1.00 -5.30 15.47
N ARG A 59 -0.91 -6.17 16.48
CA ARG A 59 0.29 -6.95 16.78
C ARG A 59 0.66 -7.91 15.66
N TRP A 60 -0.30 -8.66 15.12
CA TRP A 60 -0.06 -9.62 14.04
C TRP A 60 0.38 -8.96 12.74
N GLN A 61 -0.18 -7.78 12.44
CA GLN A 61 0.15 -7.03 11.24
C GLN A 61 1.38 -6.13 11.40
N GLY A 62 1.89 -5.98 12.64
CA GLY A 62 3.03 -5.12 12.95
C GLY A 62 2.73 -3.63 12.80
N VAL A 63 1.48 -3.21 13.03
CA VAL A 63 1.04 -1.81 12.87
C VAL A 63 0.52 -1.24 14.18
N SER A 64 0.47 0.09 14.29
CA SER A 64 -0.12 0.77 15.43
C SER A 64 -1.65 0.66 15.43
N LEU A 65 -2.28 0.82 16.60
CA LEU A 65 -3.75 0.95 16.70
C LEU A 65 -4.27 2.13 15.86
N LYS A 66 -3.50 3.23 15.80
CA LYS A 66 -3.82 4.41 15.00
C LYS A 66 -3.90 4.08 13.50
N ALA A 67 -3.02 3.21 13.01
CA ALA A 67 -3.08 2.76 11.62
C ALA A 67 -4.39 2.01 11.33
N LEU A 68 -4.82 1.13 12.23
CA LEU A 68 -6.09 0.41 12.08
C LEU A 68 -7.30 1.34 12.15
N HIS A 69 -7.33 2.29 13.09
CA HIS A 69 -8.38 3.31 13.13
C HIS A 69 -8.45 4.11 11.82
N ASN A 70 -7.30 4.43 11.22
CA ASN A 70 -7.34 5.15 9.96
C ASN A 70 -7.85 4.31 8.77
N LEU A 71 -7.63 2.99 8.79
CA LEU A 71 -8.28 2.10 7.81
C LEU A 71 -9.80 2.09 8.00
N GLU A 72 -10.29 2.13 9.25
CA GLU A 72 -11.73 2.27 9.53
C GLU A 72 -12.28 3.63 9.06
N GLU A 73 -11.61 4.73 9.38
CA GLU A 73 -12.01 6.09 8.98
C GLU A 73 -12.11 6.24 7.46
N ARG A 74 -11.31 5.50 6.71
CA ARG A 74 -11.31 5.49 5.24
C ARG A 74 -12.32 4.50 4.63
N GLY A 75 -13.08 3.78 5.45
CA GLY A 75 -14.03 2.76 5.01
C GLY A 75 -13.38 1.53 4.36
N ILE A 76 -12.09 1.29 4.62
CA ILE A 76 -11.38 0.12 4.07
C ILE A 76 -11.77 -1.14 4.84
N THR A 77 -11.97 -1.00 6.14
CA THR A 77 -12.41 -2.08 7.03
C THR A 77 -13.43 -1.56 8.03
N GLU A 78 -14.16 -2.47 8.66
CA GLU A 78 -15.16 -2.18 9.68
C GLU A 78 -14.93 -3.10 10.88
N SER A 79 -15.14 -2.57 12.08
CA SER A 79 -15.12 -3.36 13.31
C SER A 79 -16.52 -3.52 13.90
N GLU A 80 -16.70 -4.65 14.57
CA GLU A 80 -17.83 -4.90 15.46
C GLU A 80 -17.45 -4.51 16.88
N ARG A 81 -18.41 -4.00 17.66
CA ARG A 81 -18.20 -3.74 19.09
C ARG A 81 -18.69 -4.92 19.91
N GLY A 82 -17.83 -5.44 20.77
CA GLY A 82 -18.19 -6.43 21.78
C GLY A 82 -18.98 -5.81 22.94
N LEU A 83 -19.51 -6.65 23.82
CA LEU A 83 -20.29 -6.25 25.00
C LEU A 83 -19.53 -5.33 25.96
N ASN A 84 -18.19 -5.40 25.95
CA ASN A 84 -17.29 -4.56 26.74
C ASN A 84 -16.83 -3.29 26.00
N GLY A 85 -17.40 -2.98 24.82
CA GLY A 85 -17.04 -1.84 23.99
C GLY A 85 -15.75 -1.99 23.17
N VAL A 86 -15.06 -3.13 23.27
CA VAL A 86 -13.84 -3.44 22.51
C VAL A 86 -14.16 -3.70 21.04
N ARG A 87 -13.30 -3.21 20.14
CA ARG A 87 -13.40 -3.46 18.70
C ARG A 87 -12.86 -4.84 18.32
N PHE A 88 -13.63 -5.54 17.50
CA PHE A 88 -13.28 -6.83 16.91
C PHE A 88 -13.37 -6.76 15.39
N TYR A 89 -12.46 -7.47 14.72
CA TYR A 89 -12.52 -7.68 13.28
C TYR A 89 -12.90 -9.13 12.99
N SER A 90 -13.92 -9.31 12.16
CA SER A 90 -14.25 -10.62 11.60
C SER A 90 -13.10 -11.14 10.72
N PRO A 91 -13.09 -12.45 10.39
CA PRO A 91 -12.15 -13.00 9.42
C PRO A 91 -12.04 -12.19 8.14
N ASP A 92 -13.16 -11.82 7.52
CA ASP A 92 -13.16 -11.08 6.26
C ASP A 92 -12.53 -9.69 6.41
N GLN A 93 -12.81 -9.01 7.53
CA GLN A 93 -12.22 -7.71 7.83
C GLN A 93 -10.72 -7.79 8.06
N GLN A 94 -10.23 -8.85 8.71
CA GLN A 94 -8.80 -9.11 8.84
C GLN A 94 -8.11 -9.33 7.48
N VAL A 95 -8.78 -9.99 6.53
CA VAL A 95 -8.27 -10.14 5.16
C VAL A 95 -8.20 -8.80 4.43
N ARG A 96 -9.23 -7.95 4.59
CA ARG A 96 -9.24 -6.59 4.04
C ARG A 96 -8.10 -5.75 4.60
N ILE A 97 -7.85 -5.82 5.91
CA ILE A 97 -6.73 -5.14 6.56
C ILE A 97 -5.39 -5.64 6.01
N GLU A 98 -5.18 -6.96 5.94
CA GLU A 98 -3.94 -7.54 5.43
C GLU A 98 -3.66 -7.10 3.98
N ALA A 99 -4.68 -7.18 3.12
CA ALA A 99 -4.59 -6.75 1.73
C ALA A 99 -4.29 -5.25 1.59
N ALA A 100 -4.97 -4.41 2.37
CA ALA A 100 -4.77 -2.97 2.36
C ALA A 100 -3.35 -2.60 2.79
N LEU A 101 -2.84 -3.19 3.88
CA LEU A 101 -1.47 -2.95 4.35
C LEU A 101 -0.44 -3.41 3.32
N ALA A 102 -0.62 -4.59 2.73
CA ALA A 102 0.29 -5.12 1.73
C ALA A 102 0.33 -4.25 0.45
N LEU A 103 -0.81 -3.79 -0.05
CA LEU A 103 -0.85 -2.89 -1.21
C LEU A 103 -0.20 -1.55 -0.90
N ARG A 104 -0.44 -0.98 0.29
CA ARG A 104 0.18 0.28 0.71
C ARG A 104 1.70 0.19 0.77
N GLU A 105 2.22 -0.89 1.33
CA GLU A 105 3.67 -1.10 1.40
C GLU A 105 4.28 -1.25 0.00
N LEU A 106 3.57 -1.87 -0.95
CA LEU A 106 3.97 -1.92 -2.36
C LEU A 106 3.72 -0.60 -3.11
N GLY A 107 3.36 0.48 -2.39
CA GLY A 107 3.19 1.82 -2.92
C GLY A 107 1.86 2.07 -3.62
N GLY A 108 0.82 1.30 -3.27
CA GLY A 108 -0.55 1.46 -3.75
C GLY A 108 -1.29 2.60 -3.05
N SER A 109 -2.14 3.26 -3.82
CA SER A 109 -3.01 4.34 -3.35
C SER A 109 -4.25 3.80 -2.62
N ALA A 110 -5.01 4.68 -1.97
CA ALA A 110 -6.30 4.30 -1.40
C ALA A 110 -7.27 3.79 -2.48
N GLN A 111 -7.17 4.29 -3.70
CA GLN A 111 -7.97 3.82 -4.82
C GLN A 111 -7.57 2.41 -5.24
N ASP A 112 -6.26 2.12 -5.34
CA ASP A 112 -5.79 0.78 -5.70
C ASP A 112 -6.25 -0.28 -4.67
N ILE A 113 -6.29 0.10 -3.39
CA ILE A 113 -6.81 -0.76 -2.32
C ILE A 113 -8.28 -1.07 -2.55
N ARG A 114 -9.13 -0.05 -2.78
CA ARG A 114 -10.57 -0.26 -2.97
C ARG A 114 -10.84 -1.15 -4.17
N GLU A 115 -10.23 -0.83 -5.31
CA GLU A 115 -10.38 -1.61 -6.54
C GLU A 115 -9.98 -3.08 -6.33
N PHE A 116 -8.84 -3.34 -5.69
CA PHE A 116 -8.43 -4.71 -5.42
C PHE A 116 -9.43 -5.43 -4.50
N LEU A 117 -9.90 -4.78 -3.44
CA LEU A 117 -10.85 -5.37 -2.50
C LEU A 117 -12.21 -5.66 -3.17
N ASP A 118 -12.66 -4.81 -4.10
CA ASP A 118 -13.91 -5.01 -4.84
C ASP A 118 -13.82 -6.14 -5.87
N LEU A 119 -12.61 -6.48 -6.32
CA LEU A 119 -12.36 -7.61 -7.22
C LEU A 119 -12.26 -8.96 -6.50
N LEU A 120 -11.98 -8.97 -5.18
CA LEU A 120 -11.86 -10.22 -4.43
C LEU A 120 -13.12 -11.12 -4.52
N PRO A 121 -14.35 -10.59 -4.37
CA PRO A 121 -15.57 -11.40 -4.52
C PRO A 121 -15.83 -11.82 -5.98
N GLN A 122 -15.30 -11.10 -6.96
CA GLN A 122 -15.55 -11.36 -8.38
C GLN A 122 -14.75 -12.57 -8.90
N GLY A 123 -13.68 -12.92 -8.20
CA GLY A 123 -12.95 -14.16 -8.42
C GLY A 123 -11.44 -13.99 -8.48
N ARG A 124 -10.76 -15.14 -8.38
CA ARG A 124 -9.30 -15.24 -8.33
C ARG A 124 -8.63 -14.64 -9.56
N LEU A 125 -9.19 -14.87 -10.75
CA LEU A 125 -8.55 -14.45 -12.01
C LEU A 125 -8.52 -12.93 -12.13
N GLN A 126 -9.63 -12.27 -11.77
CA GLN A 126 -9.75 -10.81 -11.77
C GLN A 126 -8.79 -10.18 -10.77
N ALA A 127 -8.74 -10.69 -9.55
CA ALA A 127 -7.84 -10.21 -8.51
C ALA A 127 -6.35 -10.38 -8.89
N ILE A 128 -5.95 -11.51 -9.48
CA ILE A 128 -4.56 -11.74 -9.92
C ILE A 128 -4.19 -10.85 -11.11
N ALA A 129 -5.09 -10.70 -12.08
CA ALA A 129 -4.88 -9.83 -13.24
C ALA A 129 -4.65 -8.38 -12.77
N TYR A 130 -5.49 -7.89 -11.86
CA TYR A 130 -5.33 -6.57 -11.28
C TYR A 130 -3.98 -6.38 -10.59
N LEU A 131 -3.59 -7.30 -9.70
CA LEU A 131 -2.31 -7.22 -9.00
C LEU A 131 -1.12 -7.21 -9.97
N SER A 132 -1.20 -7.98 -11.04
CA SER A 132 -0.15 -8.04 -12.06
C SER A 132 0.01 -6.69 -12.76
N GLU A 133 -1.10 -6.07 -13.16
CA GLU A 133 -1.10 -4.75 -13.78
C GLU A 133 -0.67 -3.65 -12.80
N PHE A 134 -1.13 -3.70 -11.55
CA PHE A 134 -0.69 -2.80 -10.49
C PHE A 134 0.84 -2.83 -10.33
N LEU A 135 1.42 -4.03 -10.20
CA LEU A 135 2.87 -4.19 -10.03
C LEU A 135 3.66 -3.74 -11.27
N ARG A 136 3.14 -4.00 -12.49
CA ARG A 136 3.72 -3.49 -13.74
C ARG A 136 3.76 -1.98 -13.78
N ARG A 137 2.62 -1.32 -13.53
CA ARG A 137 2.54 0.15 -13.45
C ARG A 137 3.55 0.69 -12.43
N ARG A 138 3.70 0.00 -11.30
CA ARG A 138 4.60 0.44 -10.24
C ARG A 138 6.07 0.28 -10.59
N LEU A 139 6.44 -0.83 -11.22
CA LEU A 139 7.78 -1.06 -11.74
C LEU A 139 8.16 0.03 -12.74
N THR A 140 7.31 0.30 -13.73
CA THR A 140 7.56 1.34 -14.74
C THR A 140 7.74 2.74 -14.11
N ALA A 141 6.94 3.08 -13.10
CA ALA A 141 7.07 4.37 -12.41
C ALA A 141 8.39 4.47 -11.61
N VAL A 142 8.84 3.38 -10.99
CA VAL A 142 10.11 3.33 -10.26
C VAL A 142 11.29 3.42 -11.22
N GLU A 143 11.26 2.69 -12.33
CA GLU A 143 12.29 2.73 -13.38
C GLU A 143 12.45 4.14 -13.96
N ALA A 144 11.34 4.81 -14.29
CA ALA A 144 11.37 6.19 -14.78
C ALA A 144 11.99 7.15 -13.76
N ARG A 145 11.70 6.97 -12.45
CA ARG A 145 12.27 7.80 -11.39
C ARG A 145 13.76 7.51 -11.17
N ALA A 146 14.18 6.25 -11.26
CA ALA A 146 15.59 5.87 -11.17
C ALA A 146 16.38 6.52 -12.31
N GLN A 147 15.83 6.53 -13.53
CA GLN A 147 16.44 7.19 -14.68
C GLN A 147 16.66 8.70 -14.44
N ILE A 148 15.63 9.41 -13.95
CA ILE A 148 15.75 10.85 -13.61
C ILE A 148 16.85 11.10 -12.57
N LEU A 149 16.94 10.26 -11.54
CA LEU A 149 17.96 10.41 -10.50
C LEU A 149 19.37 10.11 -11.02
N ASN A 150 19.51 9.11 -11.90
CA ASN A 150 20.79 8.80 -12.55
C ASN A 150 21.26 9.96 -13.43
N GLU A 151 20.35 10.58 -14.20
CA GLU A 151 20.65 11.76 -15.00
C GLU A 151 21.06 12.96 -14.12
N ALA A 152 20.32 13.20 -13.03
CA ALA A 152 20.65 14.27 -12.09
C ALA A 152 22.00 14.02 -11.40
N LEU A 153 22.34 12.77 -11.05
CA LEU A 153 23.62 12.40 -10.48
C LEU A 153 24.77 12.67 -11.45
N ALA A 154 24.62 12.28 -12.73
CA ALA A 154 25.63 12.50 -13.75
C ALA A 154 25.97 13.99 -13.94
N LEU A 155 24.97 14.88 -13.87
CA LEU A 155 25.19 16.32 -13.93
C LEU A 155 26.05 16.82 -12.76
N VAL A 156 25.76 16.37 -11.53
CA VAL A 156 26.50 16.80 -10.33
C VAL A 156 27.92 16.22 -10.31
N GLU A 157 28.13 15.01 -10.83
CA GLU A 157 29.45 14.38 -10.88
C GLU A 157 30.37 15.01 -11.93
N ALA A 158 29.82 15.48 -13.06
CA ALA A 158 30.59 16.20 -14.07
C ALA A 158 31.26 17.48 -13.51
N ASP A 159 30.57 18.18 -12.60
CA ASP A 159 31.07 19.40 -11.97
C ASP A 159 32.17 19.15 -10.90
N ARG A 160 32.37 17.90 -10.45
CA ARG A 160 33.41 17.56 -9.47
C ARG A 160 34.80 17.32 -10.05
N VAL A 161 34.91 17.21 -11.38
CA VAL A 161 36.15 16.85 -12.08
C VAL A 161 36.92 18.10 -12.58
N ILE A 162 36.43 19.30 -12.27
CA ILE A 162 37.06 20.60 -12.56
C ILE A 162 37.62 21.20 -11.27
#